data_AF-A0A7W7VDM5-F1
#
_entry.id   AF-A0A7W7VDM5-F1
#
_cell.length_a   1.000
_cell.length_b   1.000
_cell.length_c   1.000
_cell.angle_alpha   90.00
_cell.angle_beta   90.00
_cell.angle_gamma   90.00
#
_symmetry.space_group_name_H-M   'P 1'
#
loop_
_entity.id
_entity.type
_entity.pdbx_description
1 polymer ?
#
loop_
_entity_poly.entity_id
_entity_poly.type
_entity_poly.pdbx_seq_one_letter_code
_entity_poly.pdbx_strand_id
1 'polypeptide(L)'
;MTGFAADLPGIAAAEAVLRAAADDLEIDFTPAGDVGPGRLGAVVGALLAGAASDVARARATVTGLSESVRQVGDTYTELDSDAASRFDQGPW
;
A
#
# COMPACT_ATOMS: atom_id res chain seq x y z
N MET A 1 25.40 15.60 -6.57
CA MET A 1 24.04 15.07 -6.33
C MET A 1 23.71 14.15 -7.47
N THR A 2 23.69 12.86 -7.22
CA THR A 2 23.11 11.84 -8.09
C THR A 2 21.61 12.13 -8.27
N GLY A 3 21.00 11.72 -9.39
CA GLY A 3 19.58 12.00 -9.67
C GLY A 3 18.62 11.38 -8.66
N PHE A 4 19.01 10.29 -7.99
CA PHE A 4 18.14 9.49 -7.13
C PHE A 4 17.77 10.18 -5.80
N ALA A 5 18.66 11.02 -5.24
CA ALA A 5 18.41 11.71 -3.98
C ALA A 5 17.23 12.70 -4.07
N ALA A 6 16.95 13.23 -5.26
CA ALA A 6 15.81 14.12 -5.49
C ALA A 6 14.46 13.37 -5.49
N ASP A 7 14.47 12.09 -5.84
CA ASP A 7 13.27 11.27 -6.00
C ASP A 7 12.89 10.52 -4.70
N LEU A 8 13.85 10.27 -3.80
CA LEU A 8 13.63 9.57 -2.53
C LEU A 8 12.49 10.16 -1.66
N PRO A 9 12.38 11.50 -1.50
CA PRO A 9 11.25 12.08 -0.76
C PRO A 9 9.89 11.78 -1.42
N GLY A 10 9.84 11.73 -2.76
CA GLY A 10 8.64 11.39 -3.50
C GLY A 10 8.24 9.93 -3.34
N ILE A 11 9.21 9.02 -3.32
CA ILE A 11 9.00 7.58 -3.07
C ILE A 11 8.46 7.36 -1.65
N ALA A 12 9.08 7.99 -0.64
CA ALA A 12 8.62 7.89 0.74
C ALA A 12 7.20 8.46 0.93
N ALA A 13 6.88 9.58 0.26
CA ALA A 13 5.53 10.13 0.27
C ALA A 13 4.52 9.19 -0.38
N ALA A 14 4.87 8.55 -1.50
CA ALA A 14 4.02 7.58 -2.18
C ALA A 14 3.74 6.35 -1.31
N GLU A 15 4.76 5.80 -0.62
CA GLU A 15 4.58 4.73 0.36
C GLU A 15 3.59 5.15 1.46
N ALA A 16 3.79 6.34 2.05
CA ALA A 16 2.93 6.82 3.13
C ALA A 16 1.46 6.97 2.70
N VAL A 17 1.22 7.47 1.48
CA VAL A 17 -0.12 7.59 0.90
C VAL A 17 -0.76 6.22 0.68
N LEU A 18 0.00 5.25 0.16
CA LEU A 18 -0.51 3.89 -0.04
C LEU A 18 -0.86 3.21 1.28
N ARG A 19 -0.03 3.38 2.30
CA ARG A 19 -0.32 2.87 3.64
C ARG A 19 -1.59 3.49 4.22
N ALA A 20 -1.74 4.82 4.15
CA ALA A 20 -2.95 5.49 4.58
C ALA A 20 -4.19 4.99 3.83
N ALA A 21 -4.08 4.80 2.51
CA ALA A 21 -5.18 4.25 1.71
C ALA A 21 -5.54 2.80 2.10
N ALA A 22 -4.56 1.98 2.50
CA ALA A 22 -4.82 0.63 3.00
C ALA A 22 -5.53 0.63 4.37
N ASP A 23 -5.25 1.63 5.21
CA ASP A 23 -5.93 1.81 6.50
C ASP A 23 -7.35 2.36 6.31
N ASP A 24 -7.57 3.27 5.36
CA ASP A 24 -8.90 3.80 5.01
C ASP A 24 -9.86 2.74 4.43
N LEU A 25 -9.33 1.63 3.94
CA LEU A 25 -10.11 0.48 3.46
C LEU A 25 -10.64 -0.40 4.61
N GLU A 26 -10.40 -0.06 5.87
CA GLU A 26 -11.05 -0.71 7.02
C GLU A 26 -12.51 -0.24 7.15
N ILE A 27 -13.41 -0.94 6.45
CA ILE A 27 -14.83 -0.62 6.39
C ILE A 27 -15.63 -1.64 7.21
N ASP A 28 -16.51 -1.15 8.09
CA ASP A 28 -17.50 -1.97 8.78
C ASP A 28 -18.70 -2.26 7.86
N PHE A 29 -18.89 -3.54 7.55
CA PHE A 29 -19.99 -4.04 6.73
C PHE A 29 -21.14 -4.52 7.60
N THR A 30 -21.82 -3.58 8.25
CA THR A 30 -23.05 -3.83 9.00
C THR A 30 -24.25 -3.28 8.21
N PRO A 31 -25.35 -4.03 8.04
CA PRO A 31 -26.54 -3.51 7.37
C PRO A 31 -27.11 -2.32 8.16
N ALA A 32 -27.54 -1.26 7.44
CA ALA A 32 -28.07 -0.03 8.05
C ALA A 32 -29.43 -0.22 8.77
N GLY A 33 -29.97 -1.44 8.82
CA GLY A 33 -31.22 -1.78 9.48
C GLY A 33 -31.43 -3.30 9.58
N ASP A 34 -32.45 -3.70 10.33
CA ASP A 34 -32.79 -5.11 10.52
C ASP A 34 -33.46 -5.67 9.24
N VAL A 35 -32.78 -6.60 8.58
CA VAL A 35 -33.26 -7.23 7.34
C VAL A 35 -34.19 -8.41 7.66
N GLY A 36 -34.28 -8.83 8.92
CA GLY A 36 -35.08 -9.96 9.36
C GLY A 36 -34.65 -11.31 8.76
N PRO A 37 -35.13 -12.43 9.31
CA PRO A 37 -34.85 -13.75 8.76
C PRO A 37 -35.63 -13.98 7.46
N GLY A 38 -34.95 -14.49 6.41
CA GLY A 38 -35.58 -14.84 5.14
C GLY A 38 -34.66 -14.73 3.93
N ARG A 39 -35.22 -14.91 2.72
CA ARG A 39 -34.44 -14.84 1.46
C ARG A 39 -33.73 -13.50 1.27
N LEU A 40 -34.34 -12.40 1.70
CA LEU A 40 -33.74 -11.07 1.61
C LEU A 40 -32.53 -10.93 2.56
N GLY A 41 -32.64 -11.39 3.81
CA GLY A 41 -31.53 -11.41 4.76
C GLY A 41 -30.34 -12.25 4.24
N ALA A 42 -30.61 -13.40 3.61
CA ALA A 42 -29.57 -14.23 3.00
C ALA A 42 -28.86 -13.52 1.82
N VAL A 43 -29.61 -12.83 0.96
CA VAL A 43 -29.06 -12.07 -0.17
C VAL A 43 -28.22 -10.89 0.31
N VAL A 44 -28.72 -10.13 1.29
CA VAL A 44 -27.97 -9.00 1.88
C VAL A 44 -26.70 -9.50 2.58
N GLY A 45 -26.79 -10.59 3.35
CA GLY A 45 -25.62 -11.20 3.98
C GLY A 45 -24.56 -11.66 2.97
N ALA A 46 -24.97 -12.29 1.87
CA ALA A 46 -24.05 -12.69 0.80
C ALA A 46 -23.41 -11.48 0.09
N LEU A 47 -24.19 -10.41 -0.15
CA LEU A 47 -23.68 -9.18 -0.75
C LEU A 47 -22.65 -8.50 0.16
N LEU A 48 -22.94 -8.38 1.47
CA LEU A 48 -22.02 -7.81 2.45
C LEU A 48 -20.74 -8.65 2.57
N ALA A 49 -20.84 -9.98 2.59
CA ALA A 49 -19.68 -10.86 2.59
C ALA A 49 -18.83 -10.71 1.31
N GLY A 50 -19.48 -10.55 0.15
CA GLY A 50 -18.79 -10.27 -1.12
C GLY A 50 -18.05 -8.93 -1.08
N ALA A 51 -18.72 -7.86 -0.65
CA ALA A 51 -18.12 -6.54 -0.52
C ALA A 51 -16.93 -6.54 0.46
N ALA A 52 -17.07 -7.21 1.61
CA ALA A 52 -15.99 -7.36 2.57
C ALA A 52 -14.77 -8.11 1.97
N SER A 53 -15.02 -9.16 1.19
CA SER A 53 -13.97 -9.90 0.49
C SER A 53 -13.24 -9.05 -0.56
N ASP A 54 -13.99 -8.27 -1.32
CA ASP A 54 -13.42 -7.38 -2.35
C ASP A 54 -12.59 -6.25 -1.74
N VAL A 55 -13.07 -5.65 -0.63
CA VAL A 55 -12.30 -4.64 0.12
C VAL A 55 -11.07 -5.24 0.77
N ALA A 56 -11.15 -6.44 1.35
CA ALA A 56 -9.98 -7.13 1.88
C ALA A 56 -8.94 -7.40 0.78
N ARG A 57 -9.37 -7.78 -0.43
CA ARG A 57 -8.48 -7.97 -1.58
C ARG A 57 -7.84 -6.65 -2.01
N ALA A 58 -8.62 -5.58 -2.12
CA ALA A 58 -8.11 -4.25 -2.48
C ALA A 58 -7.06 -3.78 -1.46
N ARG A 59 -7.33 -3.93 -0.17
CA ARG A 59 -6.40 -3.61 0.91
C ARG A 59 -5.09 -4.39 0.77
N ALA A 60 -5.16 -5.71 0.58
CA ALA A 60 -3.97 -6.54 0.38
C ALA A 60 -3.13 -6.09 -0.84
N THR A 61 -3.79 -5.72 -1.94
CA THR A 61 -3.10 -5.17 -3.12
C THR A 61 -2.40 -3.85 -2.82
N VAL A 62 -3.08 -2.92 -2.13
CA VAL A 62 -2.50 -1.61 -1.79
C VAL A 62 -1.34 -1.75 -0.80
N THR A 63 -1.47 -2.62 0.21
CA THR A 63 -0.37 -2.95 1.13
C THR A 63 0.84 -3.51 0.37
N GLY A 64 0.64 -4.46 -0.53
CA GLY A 64 1.74 -5.02 -1.34
C GLY A 64 2.39 -3.99 -2.26
N LEU A 65 1.62 -3.03 -2.78
CA LEU A 65 2.16 -1.92 -3.55
C LEU A 65 2.99 -0.98 -2.68
N SER A 66 2.53 -0.66 -1.46
CA SER A 66 3.28 0.13 -0.49
C SER A 66 4.64 -0.52 -0.17
N GLU A 67 4.66 -1.83 0.06
CA GLU A 67 5.90 -2.58 0.32
C GLU A 67 6.85 -2.55 -0.88
N SER A 68 6.32 -2.66 -2.10
CA SER A 68 7.11 -2.58 -3.32
C SER A 68 7.74 -1.20 -3.50
N VAL A 69 6.99 -0.13 -3.23
CA VAL A 69 7.50 1.26 -3.28
C VAL A 69 8.59 1.47 -2.23
N ARG A 70 8.40 0.97 -1.01
CA ARG A 70 9.44 0.99 0.04
C ARG A 70 10.71 0.30 -0.42
N GLN A 71 10.60 -0.90 -0.99
CA GLN A 71 11.74 -1.66 -1.48
C GLN A 71 12.50 -0.94 -2.60
N VAL A 72 11.78 -0.24 -3.49
CA VAL A 72 12.42 0.61 -4.51
C VAL A 72 13.21 1.76 -3.86
N GLY A 73 12.64 2.42 -2.84
CA GLY A 73 13.33 3.46 -2.08
C GLY A 73 14.59 2.95 -1.37
N ASP A 74 14.50 1.79 -0.73
CA ASP A 74 15.64 1.12 -0.07
C ASP A 74 16.75 0.82 -1.10
N THR A 75 16.38 0.23 -2.24
CA THR A 75 17.32 -0.08 -3.34
C THR A 75 18.01 1.19 -3.87
N TYR A 76 17.27 2.28 -4.04
CA TYR A 76 17.81 3.54 -4.53
C TYR A 76 18.79 4.16 -3.52
N THR A 77 18.49 4.04 -2.22
CA THR A 77 19.37 4.51 -1.15
C THR A 77 20.68 3.70 -1.10
N GLU A 78 20.60 2.38 -1.28
CA GLU A 78 21.78 1.51 -1.35
C GLU A 78 22.66 1.85 -2.56
N LEU A 79 22.06 2.03 -3.75
CA LEU A 79 22.79 2.40 -4.96
C LEU A 79 23.46 3.78 -4.83
N ASP A 80 22.80 4.73 -4.18
CA ASP A 80 23.39 6.06 -3.94
C ASP A 80 24.59 5.99 -2.98
N SER A 81 24.45 5.23 -1.91
CA SER A 81 25.53 5.01 -0.93
C SER A 81 26.73 4.29 -1.56
N ASP A 82 26.48 3.26 -2.37
CA ASP A 82 27.51 2.51 -3.11
C ASP A 82 28.21 3.42 -4.13
N ALA A 83 27.47 4.24 -4.87
CA ALA A 83 28.04 5.22 -5.80
C ALA A 83 28.95 6.24 -5.08
N ALA A 84 28.49 6.81 -3.96
CA ALA A 84 29.28 7.74 -3.16
C ALA A 84 30.59 7.08 -2.66
N SER A 85 30.51 5.83 -2.17
CA SER A 85 31.67 5.09 -1.68
C SER A 85 32.73 4.82 -2.76
N ARG A 86 32.31 4.66 -4.03
CA ARG A 86 33.23 4.49 -5.17
C ARG A 86 33.90 5.80 -5.58
N PHE A 87 33.21 6.93 -5.45
CA PHE A 87 33.81 8.25 -5.70
C PHE A 87 34.83 8.61 -4.63
N ASP A 88 34.58 8.27 -3.36
CA ASP A 88 35.52 8.52 -2.25
C ASP A 88 36.80 7.66 -2.32
N GLN A 89 36.77 6.52 -3.04
CA GLN A 89 37.94 5.66 -3.22
C GLN A 89 38.93 6.17 -4.30
N GLY A 90 38.60 7.24 -5.04
CA GLY A 90 39.48 7.87 -6.03
C GLY A 90 39.80 7.00 -7.26
N PRO A 91 40.24 7.58 -8.38
CA PRO A 91 40.78 6.79 -9.48
C PRO A 91 42.11 6.15 -9.01
N TRP A 92 42.21 4.84 -9.16
CA TRP A 92 43.45 4.08 -9.02
C TRP A 92 44.60 4.69 -9.83
#